data_AF-A0A0J7KGS3-F1
#
_entry.id   AF-A0A0J7KGS3-F1
#
_cell.length_a   1.000
_cell.length_b   1.000
_cell.length_c   1.000
_cell.angle_alpha   90.00
_cell.angle_beta   90.00
_cell.angle_gamma   90.00
#
_symmetry.space_group_name_H-M   'P 1'
#
loop_
_entity.id
_entity.type
_entity.pdbx_description
1 polymer ?
#
loop_
_entity_poly.entity_id
_entity_poly.type
_entity_poly.pdbx_seq_one_letter_code
_entity_poly.pdbx_strand_id
1 'polypeptide(L)'
;MSLELSGLLLLFQDRFTPPQKGPRRDPLNGSRCYHGPEAWLEGLRQKGWTLATILIILLASWRCKTSASLLGQGDNQVILLRIPPNEFLQKKQQTMNDYVKQYLNVLKDLCEAAHIKIKLEETWYSRNLFEYSRKYHYKGAQISSCSKRIIRLASEANQVIPSMNSDIAGIFSTGATAAAEDSTPMYAYFCTITEAALHLWFENEWLAQEPWEYTCCLLLVTKILGEYPISIYSQFCTRAVQDLLSTNLHLVRTTLNDPILQKQMRRVVTLATGAHRHFLALIKDPQSLPLDIPIQPENYVKKKIKKGLMPIIVNKDIQQLFTLDTDIAHDTLVEDLSRIKPCNPKLLNKLYALSNIGLQVKWTKGQYTGRYLQNKRPSPECEELKTTPCITTYTQLLRERAWQVTMEGITMTPQQEQTRLIPWEHLTSYQSKRAILCTEQKSHAHKQTVRERYTPYFESMTQLRAKRATLKVVEIGSIISSIKQLMELHGRVLATAYVVTPDDNYNIVLRAMQVWVDVNELNETVPSTTTETELKVMLETTFRD
;
A
#
# COMPACT_ATOMS: atom_id res chain seq x y z
N MET A 1 -39.60 -7.94 7.49
CA MET A 1 -39.03 -6.63 7.83
C MET A 1 -39.15 -5.74 6.59
N SER A 2 -40.37 -5.27 6.29
CA SER A 2 -40.69 -4.41 5.16
C SER A 2 -40.52 -2.95 5.60
N LEU A 3 -39.32 -2.40 5.40
CA LEU A 3 -39.14 -0.96 5.45
C LEU A 3 -39.84 -0.39 4.21
N GLU A 4 -40.89 0.40 4.41
CA GLU A 4 -41.55 1.13 3.33
C GLU A 4 -40.55 2.09 2.69
N LEU A 5 -39.95 1.66 1.58
CA LEU A 5 -39.17 2.50 0.67
C LEU A 5 -40.09 3.43 -0.16
N SER A 6 -41.32 3.68 0.31
CA SER A 6 -42.40 4.36 -0.40
C SER A 6 -42.07 5.80 -0.82
N GLY A 7 -41.07 6.42 -0.18
CA GLY A 7 -40.54 7.74 -0.55
C GLY A 7 -39.30 7.73 -1.45
N LEU A 8 -38.78 6.56 -1.84
CA LEU A 8 -37.52 6.45 -2.58
C LEU A 8 -37.76 6.30 -4.09
N LEU A 9 -36.99 7.04 -4.87
CA LEU A 9 -37.10 7.08 -6.32
C LEU A 9 -35.80 6.57 -6.95
N LEU A 10 -35.89 5.52 -7.75
CA LEU A 10 -34.78 5.07 -8.58
C LEU A 10 -34.88 5.70 -9.96
N LEU A 11 -33.87 6.50 -10.30
CA LEU A 11 -33.74 7.12 -11.61
C LEU A 11 -32.56 6.51 -12.35
N PHE A 12 -32.82 5.98 -13.54
CA PHE A 12 -31.75 5.61 -14.43
C PHE A 12 -31.24 6.85 -15.15
N GLN A 13 -30.07 7.34 -14.74
CA GLN A 13 -29.49 8.56 -15.29
C GLN A 13 -28.89 8.29 -16.67
N ASP A 14 -29.65 8.62 -17.71
CA ASP A 14 -29.20 8.63 -19.09
C ASP A 14 -29.32 10.05 -19.65
N ARG A 15 -28.20 10.59 -20.16
CA ARG A 15 -28.15 11.95 -20.71
C ARG A 15 -29.03 12.11 -21.95
N PHE A 16 -29.26 11.04 -22.72
CA PHE A 16 -29.92 11.11 -24.01
C PHE A 16 -31.37 10.63 -23.97
N THR A 17 -31.80 9.99 -22.89
CA THR A 17 -33.16 9.44 -22.78
C THR A 17 -33.69 9.61 -21.35
N PRO A 18 -34.08 10.84 -20.95
CA PRO A 18 -34.64 11.07 -19.63
C PRO A 18 -36.01 10.40 -19.47
N PRO A 19 -36.42 10.08 -18.23
CA PRO A 19 -37.75 9.54 -17.96
C PRO A 19 -38.85 10.54 -18.35
N GLN A 20 -40.02 10.02 -18.74
CA GLN A 20 -41.18 10.85 -19.05
C GLN A 20 -41.60 11.64 -17.81
N LYS A 21 -41.88 12.93 -18.00
CA LYS A 21 -42.31 13.83 -16.93
C LYS A 21 -43.82 13.83 -16.84
N GLY A 22 -44.33 13.70 -15.63
CA GLY A 22 -45.74 13.83 -15.33
C GLY A 22 -46.20 15.29 -15.29
N PRO A 23 -47.49 15.52 -15.01
CA PRO A 23 -48.10 16.85 -14.97
C PRO A 23 -47.41 17.81 -13.98
N ARG A 24 -46.85 17.27 -12.89
CA ARG A 24 -46.11 18.03 -11.85
C ARG A 24 -44.60 18.12 -12.11
N ARG A 25 -44.14 17.69 -13.29
CA ARG A 25 -42.72 17.51 -13.66
C ARG A 25 -41.99 16.40 -12.91
N ASP A 26 -42.68 15.65 -12.06
CA ASP A 26 -42.14 14.45 -11.44
C ASP A 26 -41.93 13.35 -12.48
N PRO A 27 -40.85 12.56 -12.40
CA PRO A 27 -40.61 11.47 -13.32
C PRO A 27 -41.64 10.36 -13.09
N LEU A 28 -42.35 9.97 -14.16
CA LEU A 28 -43.36 8.92 -14.12
C LEU A 28 -42.70 7.55 -13.98
N ASN A 29 -43.40 6.62 -13.33
CA ASN A 29 -43.00 5.22 -13.30
C ASN A 29 -42.87 4.65 -14.72
N GLY A 30 -41.78 3.95 -15.01
CA GLY A 30 -41.50 3.38 -16.31
C GLY A 30 -40.13 2.71 -16.37
N SER A 31 -39.64 2.43 -17.58
CA SER A 31 -38.38 1.70 -17.79
C SER A 31 -37.13 2.41 -17.24
N ARG A 32 -37.19 3.72 -17.00
CA ARG A 32 -36.08 4.56 -16.53
C ARG A 32 -36.31 5.20 -15.15
N CYS A 33 -37.46 4.92 -14.53
CA CYS A 33 -37.87 5.52 -13.27
C CYS A 33 -38.74 4.55 -12.50
N TYR A 34 -38.34 4.20 -11.28
CA TYR A 34 -39.07 3.28 -10.42
C TYR A 34 -39.29 3.90 -9.03
N HIS A 35 -40.55 4.10 -8.67
CA HIS A 35 -40.98 4.58 -7.37
C HIS A 35 -41.11 3.40 -6.41
N GLY A 36 -40.59 3.56 -5.19
CA GLY A 36 -40.75 2.60 -4.12
C GLY A 36 -40.07 1.25 -4.38
N PRO A 37 -38.74 1.21 -4.66
CA PRO A 37 -38.05 -0.06 -4.83
C PRO A 37 -38.22 -0.97 -3.62
N GLU A 38 -38.74 -2.18 -3.82
CA GLU A 38 -38.86 -3.19 -2.75
C GLU A 38 -37.53 -3.89 -2.43
N ALA A 39 -36.48 -3.60 -3.21
CA ALA A 39 -35.17 -4.21 -3.11
C ALA A 39 -34.05 -3.16 -2.98
N TRP A 40 -32.98 -3.54 -2.28
CA TRP A 40 -31.75 -2.76 -2.19
C TRP A 40 -30.92 -2.90 -3.46
N LEU A 41 -30.20 -1.82 -3.81
CA LEU A 41 -29.28 -1.81 -4.94
C LEU A 41 -27.92 -2.44 -4.59
N GLU A 42 -27.19 -2.83 -5.63
CA GLU A 42 -25.83 -3.37 -5.50
C GLU A 42 -24.91 -2.41 -4.73
N GLY A 43 -24.11 -2.97 -3.82
CA GLY A 43 -23.17 -2.22 -2.97
C GLY A 43 -23.79 -1.60 -1.69
N LEU A 44 -25.12 -1.48 -1.60
CA LEU A 44 -25.78 -0.97 -0.39
C LEU A 44 -25.96 -2.08 0.65
N ARG A 45 -25.68 -1.77 1.93
CA ARG A 45 -25.82 -2.69 3.08
C ARG A 45 -25.15 -4.06 2.89
N GLN A 46 -24.15 -4.16 2.01
CA GLN A 46 -23.48 -5.42 1.65
C GLN A 46 -22.94 -6.16 2.88
N LYS A 47 -22.34 -5.45 3.84
CA LYS A 47 -21.86 -6.04 5.11
C LYS A 47 -22.96 -6.71 5.93
N GLY A 48 -24.14 -6.08 6.00
CA GLY A 48 -25.28 -6.62 6.74
C GLY A 48 -25.83 -7.89 6.08
N TRP A 49 -25.95 -7.88 4.75
CA TRP A 49 -26.36 -9.05 3.98
C TRP A 49 -25.35 -10.19 4.07
N THR A 50 -24.05 -9.91 3.99
CA THR A 50 -23.01 -10.92 4.20
C THR A 50 -23.07 -11.52 5.60
N LEU A 51 -23.35 -10.73 6.64
CA LEU A 51 -23.52 -11.25 7.99
C LEU A 51 -24.74 -12.18 8.09
N ALA A 52 -25.88 -11.78 7.50
CA ALA A 52 -27.09 -12.59 7.49
C ALA A 52 -26.86 -13.95 6.81
N THR A 53 -26.21 -13.97 5.65
CA THR A 53 -25.90 -15.21 4.93
C THR A 53 -24.89 -16.07 5.69
N ILE A 54 -23.87 -15.48 6.32
CA ILE A 54 -22.94 -16.20 7.20
C ILE A 54 -23.68 -16.91 8.33
N LEU A 55 -24.63 -16.23 9.00
CA LEU A 55 -25.41 -16.82 10.09
C LEU A 55 -26.26 -18.00 9.61
N ILE A 56 -26.88 -17.89 8.44
CA ILE A 56 -27.65 -19.00 7.84
C ILE A 56 -26.74 -20.20 7.57
N ILE A 57 -25.54 -19.98 7.04
CA ILE A 57 -24.58 -21.07 6.76
C ILE A 57 -24.08 -21.73 8.05
N LEU A 58 -23.82 -20.93 9.11
CA LEU A 58 -23.46 -21.47 10.42
C LEU A 58 -24.61 -22.28 11.03
N LEU A 59 -25.86 -21.82 10.88
CA LEU A 59 -27.04 -22.57 11.31
C LEU A 59 -27.18 -23.91 10.55
N ALA A 60 -26.91 -23.92 9.25
CA ALA A 60 -26.87 -25.15 8.45
C ALA A 60 -25.80 -26.12 8.97
N SER A 61 -24.60 -25.61 9.28
CA SER A 61 -23.50 -26.39 9.87
C SER A 61 -23.88 -27.01 11.21
N TRP A 62 -24.55 -26.25 12.06
CA TRP A 62 -25.06 -26.73 13.34
C TRP A 62 -26.11 -27.84 13.17
N ARG A 63 -27.08 -27.66 12.26
CA ARG A 63 -28.11 -28.68 11.96
C ARG A 63 -27.52 -29.97 11.40
N CYS A 64 -26.51 -29.87 10.54
CA CYS A 64 -25.81 -31.02 9.96
C CYS A 64 -24.75 -31.63 10.91
N LYS A 65 -24.57 -31.09 12.12
CA LYS A 65 -23.54 -31.50 13.09
C LYS A 65 -22.13 -31.54 12.45
N THR A 66 -21.81 -30.51 11.69
CA THR A 66 -20.55 -30.37 10.96
C THR A 66 -19.89 -29.02 11.22
N SER A 67 -18.66 -28.89 10.75
CA SER A 67 -17.89 -27.65 10.82
C SER A 67 -17.69 -27.09 9.41
N ALA A 68 -18.04 -25.83 9.21
CA ALA A 68 -17.73 -25.09 7.99
C ALA A 68 -16.94 -23.83 8.33
N SER A 69 -15.88 -23.57 7.57
CA SER A 69 -15.19 -22.28 7.58
C SER A 69 -15.69 -21.43 6.41
N LEU A 70 -15.80 -20.13 6.62
CA LEU A 70 -16.47 -19.22 5.68
C LEU A 70 -15.51 -18.12 5.21
N LEU A 71 -15.54 -17.88 3.91
CA LEU A 71 -14.90 -16.74 3.27
C LEU A 71 -15.97 -16.05 2.42
N GLY A 72 -16.25 -14.79 2.73
CA GLY A 72 -17.34 -14.05 2.08
C GLY A 72 -16.90 -12.66 1.68
N GLN A 73 -17.15 -12.31 0.42
CA GLN A 73 -17.00 -10.95 -0.09
C GLN A 73 -18.31 -10.52 -0.76
N GLY A 74 -19.32 -10.18 0.04
CA GLY A 74 -20.62 -9.79 -0.49
C GLY A 74 -21.46 -10.99 -0.92
N ASP A 75 -21.67 -11.10 -2.23
CA ASP A 75 -22.44 -12.15 -2.92
C ASP A 75 -21.64 -13.45 -3.07
N ASN A 76 -20.33 -13.34 -3.30
CA ASN A 76 -19.43 -14.46 -3.46
C ASN A 76 -19.08 -15.06 -2.10
N GLN A 77 -19.78 -16.15 -1.75
CA GLN A 77 -19.61 -16.90 -0.52
C GLN A 77 -18.95 -18.25 -0.80
N VAL A 78 -17.88 -18.56 -0.09
CA VAL A 78 -17.15 -19.83 -0.21
C VAL A 78 -17.22 -20.57 1.12
N ILE A 79 -17.73 -21.79 1.06
CA ILE A 79 -17.93 -22.67 2.22
C ILE A 79 -16.89 -23.78 2.19
N LEU A 80 -15.98 -23.78 3.17
CA LEU A 80 -15.02 -24.85 3.40
C LEU A 80 -15.64 -25.87 4.36
N LEU A 81 -16.37 -26.84 3.80
CA LEU A 81 -17.04 -27.90 4.56
C LEU A 81 -16.05 -28.99 4.98
N ARG A 82 -15.98 -29.30 6.28
CA ARG A 82 -15.16 -30.41 6.78
C ARG A 82 -15.85 -31.74 6.54
N ILE A 83 -15.31 -32.51 5.61
CA ILE A 83 -15.81 -33.85 5.28
C ILE A 83 -15.23 -34.86 6.30
N PRO A 84 -16.06 -35.74 6.91
CA PRO A 84 -15.58 -36.77 7.82
C PRO A 84 -14.75 -37.84 7.09
N PRO A 85 -13.90 -38.61 7.81
CA PRO A 85 -13.10 -39.68 7.21
C PRO A 85 -13.96 -40.72 6.47
N ASN A 86 -13.39 -41.33 5.43
CA ASN A 86 -14.10 -42.32 4.59
C ASN A 86 -14.68 -43.49 5.41
N GLU A 87 -13.99 -43.93 6.47
CA GLU A 87 -14.48 -44.99 7.36
C GLU A 87 -15.81 -44.62 8.03
N PHE A 88 -15.97 -43.36 8.43
CA PHE A 88 -17.21 -42.86 9.02
C PHE A 88 -18.34 -42.76 7.99
N LEU A 89 -18.01 -42.33 6.77
CA LEU A 89 -18.95 -42.26 5.65
C LEU A 89 -19.44 -43.66 5.25
N GLN A 90 -18.55 -44.65 5.20
CA GLN A 90 -18.87 -46.04 4.90
C GLN A 90 -19.77 -46.67 5.97
N LYS A 91 -19.51 -46.41 7.27
CA LYS A 91 -20.38 -46.86 8.37
C LYS A 91 -21.81 -46.33 8.24
N LYS A 92 -21.98 -45.14 7.66
CA LYS A 92 -23.29 -44.53 7.37
C LYS A 92 -23.86 -44.88 5.99
N GLN A 93 -23.18 -45.71 5.20
CA GLN A 93 -23.54 -46.02 3.81
C GLN A 93 -23.75 -44.77 2.95
N GLN A 94 -22.97 -43.71 3.20
CA GLN A 94 -23.05 -42.44 2.47
C GLN A 94 -21.76 -42.20 1.69
N THR A 95 -21.87 -41.65 0.48
CA THR A 95 -20.71 -41.11 -0.23
C THR A 95 -20.41 -39.67 0.20
N MET A 96 -19.24 -39.15 -0.15
CA MET A 96 -18.93 -37.72 0.03
C MET A 96 -19.96 -36.83 -0.68
N ASN A 97 -20.37 -37.22 -1.89
CA ASN A 97 -21.33 -36.43 -2.66
C ASN A 97 -22.69 -36.37 -1.96
N ASP A 98 -23.12 -37.48 -1.36
CA ASP A 98 -24.38 -37.52 -0.61
C ASP A 98 -24.30 -36.63 0.63
N TYR A 99 -23.17 -36.64 1.33
CA TYR A 99 -22.92 -35.77 2.48
C TYR A 99 -22.98 -34.28 2.11
N VAL A 100 -22.33 -33.89 1.00
CA VAL A 100 -22.35 -32.49 0.52
C VAL A 100 -23.75 -32.10 0.05
N LYS A 101 -24.45 -32.96 -0.70
CA LYS A 101 -25.83 -32.70 -1.14
C LYS A 101 -26.79 -32.55 0.04
N GLN A 102 -26.64 -33.37 1.08
CA GLN A 102 -27.42 -33.25 2.31
C GLN A 102 -27.21 -31.87 2.95
N TYR A 103 -25.96 -31.42 3.06
CA TYR A 103 -25.65 -30.08 3.58
C TYR A 103 -26.25 -28.97 2.73
N LEU A 104 -26.12 -29.05 1.40
CA LEU A 104 -26.67 -28.07 0.47
C LEU A 104 -28.20 -28.00 0.52
N ASN A 105 -28.89 -29.13 0.70
CA ASN A 105 -30.33 -29.16 0.87
C ASN A 105 -30.77 -28.45 2.15
N VAL A 106 -30.11 -28.72 3.29
CA VAL A 106 -30.41 -28.02 4.54
C VAL A 106 -30.15 -26.51 4.42
N LEU A 107 -29.08 -26.12 3.74
CA LEU A 107 -28.77 -24.72 3.47
C LEU A 107 -29.85 -24.07 2.58
N LYS A 108 -30.30 -24.77 1.54
CA LYS A 108 -31.37 -24.31 0.66
C LYS A 108 -32.67 -24.09 1.45
N ASP A 109 -33.09 -25.05 2.26
CA ASP A 109 -34.33 -24.94 3.05
C ASP A 109 -34.27 -23.73 4.00
N LEU A 110 -33.11 -23.49 4.62
CA LEU A 110 -32.89 -22.34 5.50
C LEU A 110 -32.90 -21.01 4.74
N CYS A 111 -32.30 -20.96 3.55
CA CYS A 111 -32.34 -19.76 2.71
C CYS A 111 -33.75 -19.49 2.16
N GLU A 112 -34.49 -20.51 1.76
CA GLU A 112 -35.89 -20.38 1.33
C GLU A 112 -36.76 -19.86 2.48
N ALA A 113 -36.56 -20.36 3.71
CA ALA A 113 -37.22 -19.83 4.91
C ALA A 113 -36.85 -18.35 5.20
N ALA A 114 -35.67 -17.91 4.77
CA ALA A 114 -35.23 -16.52 4.86
C ALA A 114 -35.61 -15.67 3.63
N HIS A 115 -36.37 -16.23 2.68
CA HIS A 115 -36.70 -15.61 1.38
C HIS A 115 -35.48 -15.24 0.53
N ILE A 116 -34.37 -15.96 0.70
CA ILE A 116 -33.15 -15.84 -0.11
C ILE A 116 -33.12 -17.00 -1.10
N LYS A 117 -33.33 -16.70 -2.39
CA LYS A 117 -33.28 -17.73 -3.42
C LYS A 117 -31.84 -18.07 -3.78
N ILE A 118 -31.39 -19.27 -3.41
CA ILE A 118 -30.13 -19.84 -3.90
C ILE A 118 -30.38 -20.51 -5.26
N LYS A 119 -29.50 -20.22 -6.22
CA LYS A 119 -29.44 -20.93 -7.50
C LYS A 119 -28.44 -22.08 -7.40
N LEU A 120 -28.93 -23.31 -7.34
CA LEU A 120 -28.07 -24.49 -7.26
C LEU A 120 -27.31 -24.73 -8.57
N GLU A 121 -27.87 -24.30 -9.70
CA GLU A 121 -27.25 -24.34 -11.02
C GLU A 121 -25.99 -23.47 -11.13
N GLU A 122 -25.89 -22.41 -10.33
CA GLU A 122 -24.70 -21.54 -10.24
C GLU A 122 -23.77 -21.98 -9.09
N THR A 123 -24.22 -22.93 -8.24
CA THR A 123 -23.46 -23.43 -7.10
C THR A 123 -22.69 -24.69 -7.49
N TRP A 124 -21.36 -24.64 -7.39
CA TRP A 124 -20.49 -25.79 -7.61
C TRP A 124 -19.72 -26.14 -6.34
N TYR A 125 -19.25 -27.38 -6.25
CA TYR A 125 -18.38 -27.83 -5.17
C TYR A 125 -17.25 -28.70 -5.73
N SER A 126 -16.09 -28.67 -5.06
CA SER A 126 -14.96 -29.49 -5.44
C SER A 126 -14.10 -29.81 -4.22
N ARG A 127 -13.46 -30.97 -4.26
CA ARG A 127 -12.44 -31.37 -3.28
C ARG A 127 -11.06 -30.79 -3.60
N ASN A 128 -10.78 -30.60 -4.89
CA ASN A 128 -9.44 -30.26 -5.38
C ASN A 128 -9.32 -28.81 -5.84
N LEU A 129 -10.41 -28.23 -6.34
CA LEU A 129 -10.42 -26.85 -6.82
C LEU A 129 -11.05 -25.95 -5.76
N PHE A 130 -10.34 -24.90 -5.41
CA PHE A 130 -10.83 -23.84 -4.54
C PHE A 130 -10.72 -22.52 -5.29
N GLU A 131 -11.78 -21.74 -5.31
CA GLU A 131 -11.80 -20.42 -5.94
C GLU A 131 -12.26 -19.41 -4.90
N TYR A 132 -11.58 -18.27 -4.86
CA TYR A 132 -11.98 -17.13 -4.05
C TYR A 132 -11.51 -15.85 -4.72
N SER A 133 -12.42 -14.91 -4.95
CA SER A 133 -12.11 -13.62 -5.59
C SER A 133 -11.41 -13.78 -6.96
N ARG A 134 -11.85 -14.73 -7.77
CA ARG A 134 -11.29 -15.13 -9.08
C ARG A 134 -9.86 -15.67 -9.01
N LYS A 135 -9.39 -16.04 -7.82
CA LYS A 135 -8.11 -16.74 -7.62
C LYS A 135 -8.37 -18.21 -7.40
N TYR A 136 -7.75 -19.02 -8.25
CA TYR A 136 -7.91 -20.46 -8.22
C TYR A 136 -6.74 -21.11 -7.48
N HIS A 137 -7.06 -22.09 -6.66
CA HIS A 137 -6.11 -22.96 -6.00
C HIS A 137 -6.47 -24.40 -6.34
N TYR A 138 -5.56 -25.11 -7.00
CA TYR A 138 -5.72 -26.52 -7.33
C TYR A 138 -4.85 -27.36 -6.42
N LYS A 139 -5.47 -28.28 -5.67
CA LYS A 139 -4.83 -29.12 -4.64
C LYS A 139 -3.96 -28.31 -3.69
N GLY A 140 -4.44 -27.12 -3.33
CA GLY A 140 -3.77 -26.17 -2.43
C GLY A 140 -2.67 -25.32 -3.08
N ALA A 141 -2.25 -25.59 -4.33
CA ALA A 141 -1.32 -24.75 -5.07
C ALA A 141 -2.08 -23.63 -5.79
N GLN A 142 -1.60 -22.39 -5.70
CA GLN A 142 -2.19 -21.27 -6.43
C GLN A 142 -1.94 -21.44 -7.94
N ILE A 143 -3.00 -21.36 -8.74
CA ILE A 143 -2.90 -21.39 -10.20
C ILE A 143 -2.42 -20.03 -10.68
N SER A 144 -1.41 -20.02 -11.56
CA SER A 144 -0.91 -18.77 -12.13
C SER A 144 -2.01 -18.04 -12.89
N SER A 145 -2.13 -16.74 -12.64
CA SER A 145 -3.01 -15.83 -13.39
C SER A 145 -2.25 -14.70 -14.07
N CYS A 146 -0.93 -14.87 -14.20
CA CYS A 146 0.01 -13.92 -14.79
C CYS A 146 -0.47 -13.40 -16.15
N SER A 147 -0.89 -14.27 -17.07
CA SER A 147 -1.35 -13.85 -18.40
C SER A 147 -2.54 -12.88 -18.37
N LYS A 148 -3.49 -13.06 -17.44
CA LYS A 148 -4.64 -12.13 -17.28
C LYS A 148 -4.18 -10.73 -16.87
N ARG A 149 -3.08 -10.63 -16.13
CA ARG A 149 -2.47 -9.36 -15.72
C ARG A 149 -1.62 -8.77 -16.83
N ILE A 150 -0.82 -9.59 -17.52
CA ILE A 150 0.10 -9.14 -18.57
C ILE A 150 -0.65 -8.50 -19.75
N ILE A 151 -1.84 -9.00 -20.10
CA ILE A 151 -2.70 -8.37 -21.11
C ILE A 151 -3.02 -6.90 -20.80
N ARG A 152 -2.91 -6.49 -19.52
CA ARG A 152 -3.18 -5.11 -19.06
C ARG A 152 -1.94 -4.23 -18.90
N LEU A 153 -0.74 -4.69 -19.27
CA LEU A 153 0.50 -3.93 -19.04
C LEU A 153 0.42 -2.51 -19.62
N ALA A 154 0.00 -2.37 -20.87
CA ALA A 154 -0.18 -1.09 -21.55
C ALA A 154 -1.64 -0.65 -21.66
N SER A 155 -2.50 -1.10 -20.73
CA SER A 155 -3.84 -0.51 -20.64
C SER A 155 -3.74 0.90 -20.11
N GLU A 156 -4.35 1.86 -20.83
CA GLU A 156 -4.48 3.24 -20.37
C GLU A 156 -5.05 3.25 -18.95
N ALA A 157 -4.26 3.77 -18.01
CA ALA A 157 -4.79 3.96 -16.67
C ALA A 157 -5.86 5.06 -16.74
N ASN A 158 -6.91 4.95 -15.91
CA ASN A 158 -7.94 5.98 -15.75
C ASN A 158 -7.32 7.23 -15.13
N GLN A 159 -6.57 7.98 -15.92
CA GLN A 159 -5.85 9.17 -15.51
C GLN A 159 -6.61 10.40 -16.00
N VAL A 160 -6.63 11.43 -15.14
CA VAL A 160 -7.22 12.73 -15.51
C VAL A 160 -6.27 13.52 -16.41
N ILE A 161 -4.96 13.30 -16.26
CA ILE A 161 -3.90 13.95 -17.04
C ILE A 161 -2.93 12.83 -17.45
N PRO A 162 -2.79 12.51 -18.74
CA PRO A 162 -1.84 11.50 -19.20
C PRO A 162 -0.40 12.03 -19.05
N SER A 163 0.50 11.20 -18.54
CA SER A 163 1.93 11.47 -18.60
C SER A 163 2.75 10.19 -18.72
N MET A 164 3.91 10.30 -19.36
CA MET A 164 4.83 9.16 -19.52
C MET A 164 5.26 8.55 -18.16
N ASN A 165 5.35 9.36 -17.10
CA ASN A 165 5.65 8.87 -15.77
C ASN A 165 4.55 7.97 -15.22
N SER A 166 3.28 8.38 -15.37
CA SER A 166 2.16 7.59 -14.88
C SER A 166 1.91 6.33 -15.72
N ASP A 167 2.20 6.37 -17.02
CA ASP A 167 2.11 5.20 -17.90
C ASP A 167 3.18 4.16 -17.56
N ILE A 168 4.45 4.58 -17.43
CA ILE A 168 5.54 3.70 -17.01
C ILE A 168 5.29 3.17 -15.60
N ALA A 169 4.80 3.99 -14.66
CA ALA A 169 4.40 3.53 -13.34
C ALA A 169 3.28 2.47 -13.42
N GLY A 170 2.32 2.66 -14.31
CA GLY A 170 1.22 1.72 -14.57
C GLY A 170 1.70 0.38 -15.11
N ILE A 171 2.60 0.39 -16.10
CA ILE A 171 3.23 -0.79 -16.69
C ILE A 171 3.97 -1.59 -15.60
N PHE A 172 4.86 -0.93 -14.83
CA PHE A 172 5.64 -1.61 -13.78
C PHE A 172 4.78 -2.09 -12.61
N SER A 173 3.75 -1.35 -12.21
CA SER A 173 2.80 -1.78 -11.17
C SER A 173 2.00 -3.02 -11.60
N THR A 174 1.56 -3.06 -12.85
CA THR A 174 0.84 -4.20 -13.42
C THR A 174 1.76 -5.41 -13.54
N GLY A 175 3.00 -5.19 -14.00
CA GLY A 175 4.06 -6.20 -14.05
C GLY A 175 4.38 -6.83 -12.70
N ALA A 176 4.61 -6.01 -11.68
CA ALA A 176 4.89 -6.50 -10.32
C ALA A 176 3.70 -7.28 -9.72
N THR A 177 2.47 -6.88 -10.07
CA THR A 177 1.26 -7.62 -9.69
C THR A 177 1.17 -8.97 -10.40
N ALA A 178 1.53 -9.02 -11.69
CA ALA A 178 1.60 -10.25 -12.47
C ALA A 178 2.64 -11.23 -11.91
N ALA A 179 3.83 -10.73 -11.57
CA ALA A 179 4.91 -11.51 -10.96
C ALA A 179 4.48 -12.20 -9.66
N ALA A 180 3.68 -11.52 -8.85
CA ALA A 180 3.17 -12.06 -7.59
C ALA A 180 1.99 -13.05 -7.75
N GLU A 181 1.44 -13.16 -8.95
CA GLU A 181 0.42 -14.16 -9.30
C GLU A 181 1.01 -15.36 -10.05
N ASP A 182 2.35 -15.46 -10.12
CA ASP A 182 3.07 -16.58 -10.72
C ASP A 182 4.09 -17.19 -9.74
N SER A 183 4.62 -18.35 -10.11
CA SER A 183 5.69 -19.08 -9.45
C SER A 183 7.09 -18.46 -9.66
N THR A 184 7.26 -17.65 -10.70
CA THR A 184 8.52 -16.96 -11.00
C THR A 184 8.26 -15.51 -11.44
N PRO A 185 9.03 -14.53 -10.93
CA PRO A 185 8.89 -13.14 -11.35
C PRO A 185 9.48 -12.85 -12.73
N MET A 186 10.28 -13.77 -13.28
CA MET A 186 11.11 -13.53 -14.46
C MET A 186 10.30 -13.18 -15.71
N TYR A 187 9.27 -13.98 -16.02
CA TYR A 187 8.45 -13.75 -17.21
C TYR A 187 7.70 -12.43 -17.13
N ALA A 188 7.12 -12.12 -15.97
CA ALA A 188 6.42 -10.88 -15.74
C ALA A 188 7.37 -9.67 -15.87
N TYR A 189 8.57 -9.75 -15.29
CA TYR A 189 9.58 -8.69 -15.40
C TYR A 189 10.03 -8.48 -16.85
N PHE A 190 10.30 -9.57 -17.59
CA PHE A 190 10.73 -9.50 -18.98
C PHE A 190 9.67 -8.81 -19.87
N CYS A 191 8.40 -9.23 -19.77
CA CYS A 191 7.30 -8.59 -20.50
C CYS A 191 7.16 -7.11 -20.11
N THR A 192 7.30 -6.78 -18.83
CA THR A 192 7.19 -5.40 -18.33
C THR A 192 8.29 -4.50 -18.91
N ILE A 193 9.54 -4.95 -18.89
CA ILE A 193 10.69 -4.18 -19.40
C ILE A 193 10.57 -4.00 -20.91
N THR A 194 10.15 -5.04 -21.62
CA THR A 194 9.97 -4.99 -23.07
C THR A 194 8.87 -4.00 -23.43
N GLU A 195 7.71 -4.08 -22.78
CA GLU A 195 6.60 -3.16 -23.00
C GLU A 195 6.99 -1.71 -22.65
N ALA A 196 7.66 -1.50 -21.53
CA ALA A 196 8.14 -0.18 -21.13
C ALA A 196 9.15 0.39 -22.14
N ALA A 197 10.08 -0.42 -22.67
CA ALA A 197 11.03 0.02 -23.68
C ALA A 197 10.32 0.42 -24.98
N LEU A 198 9.38 -0.41 -25.45
CA LEU A 198 8.58 -0.12 -26.64
C LEU A 198 7.76 1.16 -26.44
N HIS A 199 7.06 1.31 -25.31
CA HIS A 199 6.29 2.51 -24.98
C HIS A 199 7.16 3.77 -25.02
N LEU A 200 8.35 3.71 -24.40
CA LEU A 200 9.28 4.83 -24.41
C LEU A 200 9.77 5.18 -25.83
N TRP A 201 10.05 4.19 -26.68
CA TRP A 201 10.50 4.43 -28.06
C TRP A 201 9.38 4.95 -28.96
N PHE A 202 8.14 4.48 -28.81
CA PHE A 202 7.01 4.96 -29.59
C PHE A 202 6.62 6.40 -29.26
N GLU A 203 6.61 6.75 -27.97
CA GLU A 203 6.27 8.10 -27.52
C GLU A 203 7.40 9.11 -27.73
N ASN A 204 8.65 8.65 -27.91
CA ASN A 204 9.83 9.51 -28.02
C ASN A 204 10.74 9.09 -29.18
N GLU A 205 10.54 9.71 -30.35
CA GLU A 205 11.38 9.46 -31.54
C GLU A 205 12.88 9.65 -31.26
N TRP A 206 13.24 10.63 -30.43
CA TRP A 206 14.64 10.90 -30.08
C TRP A 206 15.26 9.76 -29.25
N LEU A 207 14.47 9.07 -28.43
CA LEU A 207 14.97 7.96 -27.61
C LEU A 207 15.17 6.71 -28.46
N ALA A 208 14.36 6.54 -29.51
CA ALA A 208 14.54 5.46 -30.49
C ALA A 208 15.85 5.61 -31.30
N GLN A 209 16.43 6.82 -31.37
CA GLN A 209 17.72 7.08 -32.02
C GLN A 209 18.93 6.80 -31.09
N GLU A 210 18.71 6.75 -29.78
CA GLU A 210 19.75 6.41 -28.81
C GLU A 210 20.05 4.90 -28.85
N PRO A 211 21.30 4.48 -28.52
CA PRO A 211 21.64 3.07 -28.42
C PRO A 211 20.75 2.37 -27.39
N TRP A 212 20.36 1.12 -27.66
CA TRP A 212 19.44 0.35 -26.81
C TRP A 212 19.93 0.24 -25.35
N GLU A 213 21.25 0.24 -25.13
CA GLU A 213 21.91 0.26 -23.83
C GLU A 213 21.49 1.47 -22.97
N TYR A 214 21.22 2.62 -23.61
CA TYR A 214 20.73 3.82 -22.92
C TYR A 214 19.34 3.59 -22.35
N THR A 215 18.44 3.02 -23.15
CA THR A 215 17.09 2.65 -22.71
C THR A 215 17.13 1.58 -21.62
N CYS A 216 18.04 0.60 -21.73
CA CYS A 216 18.26 -0.37 -20.67
C CYS A 216 18.71 0.30 -19.37
N CYS A 217 19.66 1.23 -19.40
CA CYS A 217 20.09 1.95 -18.20
C CYS A 217 18.96 2.78 -17.59
N LEU A 218 18.11 3.41 -18.40
CA LEU A 218 16.91 4.12 -17.94
C LEU A 218 15.92 3.19 -17.22
N LEU A 219 15.73 1.98 -17.74
CA LEU A 219 14.83 0.96 -17.17
C LEU A 219 15.46 0.10 -16.06
N LEU A 220 16.69 0.42 -15.65
CA LEU A 220 17.36 -0.22 -14.51
C LEU A 220 17.45 0.69 -13.27
N VAL A 221 17.16 1.99 -13.40
CA VAL A 221 17.28 2.95 -12.30
C VAL A 221 15.92 3.52 -11.90
N THR A 222 15.59 3.45 -10.61
CA THR A 222 14.31 3.97 -10.10
C THR A 222 14.31 5.48 -9.89
N LYS A 223 13.10 6.04 -9.72
CA LYS A 223 12.86 7.45 -9.42
C LYS A 223 13.66 8.07 -8.27
N ILE A 224 14.21 7.27 -7.36
CA ILE A 224 15.00 7.79 -6.22
C ILE A 224 16.29 8.49 -6.68
N LEU A 225 16.80 8.12 -7.87
CA LEU A 225 17.94 8.77 -8.52
C LEU A 225 17.48 9.79 -9.60
N GLY A 226 16.20 10.18 -9.58
CA GLY A 226 15.63 11.19 -10.46
C GLY A 226 15.14 10.68 -11.83
N GLU A 227 15.00 9.37 -11.99
CA GLU A 227 14.52 8.71 -13.22
C GLU A 227 13.01 8.40 -13.21
N TYR A 228 12.55 7.62 -14.20
CA TYR A 228 11.18 7.12 -14.28
C TYR A 228 10.77 6.31 -13.03
N PRO A 229 9.47 6.27 -12.70
CA PRO A 229 8.93 5.50 -11.58
C PRO A 229 8.85 4.00 -11.87
N ILE A 230 9.99 3.40 -12.21
CA ILE A 230 10.14 1.97 -12.48
C ILE A 230 10.31 1.17 -11.18
N SER A 231 10.14 -0.15 -11.28
CA SER A 231 10.49 -1.11 -10.23
C SER A 231 11.55 -2.09 -10.73
N ILE A 232 12.69 -2.15 -10.06
CA ILE A 232 13.80 -3.05 -10.43
C ILE A 232 13.48 -4.51 -10.12
N TYR A 233 14.22 -5.44 -10.71
CA TYR A 233 13.98 -6.88 -10.55
C TYR A 233 13.85 -7.35 -9.09
N SER A 234 14.64 -6.80 -8.16
CA SER A 234 14.52 -7.18 -6.74
C SER A 234 13.16 -6.84 -6.12
N GLN A 235 12.47 -5.80 -6.64
CA GLN A 235 11.11 -5.42 -6.24
C GLN A 235 10.04 -6.33 -6.85
N PHE A 236 10.37 -7.06 -7.93
CA PHE A 236 9.53 -8.14 -8.47
C PHE A 236 9.68 -9.42 -7.64
N CYS A 237 10.87 -9.67 -7.09
CA CYS A 237 11.12 -10.79 -6.18
C CYS A 237 10.54 -10.55 -4.77
N THR A 238 10.60 -9.32 -4.28
CA THR A 238 10.18 -8.95 -2.92
C THR A 238 9.37 -7.66 -2.91
N ARG A 239 8.20 -7.67 -2.29
CA ARG A 239 7.28 -6.51 -2.28
C ARG A 239 7.71 -5.35 -1.37
N ALA A 240 8.61 -5.60 -0.42
CA ALA A 240 9.04 -4.62 0.57
C ALA A 240 10.56 -4.50 0.59
N VAL A 241 11.09 -3.52 -0.15
CA VAL A 241 12.51 -3.14 -0.05
C VAL A 241 12.65 -2.09 1.04
N GLN A 242 13.51 -2.36 2.03
CA GLN A 242 13.67 -1.48 3.19
C GLN A 242 14.33 -0.14 2.84
N ASP A 243 15.36 -0.17 1.98
CA ASP A 243 16.05 1.01 1.48
C ASP A 243 16.26 0.91 -0.04
N LEU A 244 15.46 1.68 -0.78
CA LEU A 244 15.52 1.67 -2.23
C LEU A 244 16.81 2.31 -2.76
N LEU A 245 17.39 3.27 -2.04
CA LEU A 245 18.58 3.99 -2.51
C LEU A 245 19.79 3.05 -2.52
N SER A 246 20.05 2.36 -1.40
CA SER A 246 21.14 1.39 -1.33
C SER A 246 21.02 0.29 -2.39
N THR A 247 19.80 -0.20 -2.62
CA THR A 247 19.55 -1.21 -3.65
C THR A 247 19.85 -0.67 -5.06
N ASN A 248 19.45 0.57 -5.36
CA ASN A 248 19.75 1.21 -6.64
C ASN A 248 21.24 1.51 -6.80
N LEU A 249 21.92 2.01 -5.77
CA LEU A 249 23.36 2.30 -5.81
C LEU A 249 24.18 1.03 -6.03
N HIS A 250 23.77 -0.09 -5.43
CA HIS A 250 24.39 -1.39 -5.71
C HIS A 250 24.24 -1.81 -7.17
N LEU A 251 23.04 -1.64 -7.74
CA LEU A 251 22.79 -1.93 -9.16
C LEU A 251 23.60 -1.01 -10.08
N VAL A 252 23.62 0.30 -9.80
CA VAL A 252 24.44 1.28 -10.53
C VAL A 252 25.91 0.91 -10.46
N ARG A 253 26.45 0.55 -9.29
CA ARG A 253 27.85 0.11 -9.16
C ARG A 253 28.14 -1.12 -10.03
N THR A 254 27.24 -2.10 -10.00
CA THR A 254 27.36 -3.32 -10.84
C THR A 254 27.38 -2.95 -12.32
N THR A 255 26.48 -2.07 -12.77
CA THR A 255 26.43 -1.62 -14.17
C THR A 255 27.62 -0.73 -14.56
N LEU A 256 28.19 0.05 -13.63
CA LEU A 256 29.40 0.84 -13.87
C LEU A 256 30.68 -0.02 -14.01
N ASN A 257 30.63 -1.28 -13.57
CA ASN A 257 31.68 -2.27 -13.77
C ASN A 257 31.48 -3.09 -15.06
N ASP A 258 30.33 -2.95 -15.72
CA ASP A 258 30.03 -3.61 -16.98
C ASP A 258 30.57 -2.78 -18.17
N PRO A 259 31.42 -3.33 -19.05
CA PRO A 259 32.06 -2.57 -20.13
C PRO A 259 31.08 -2.07 -21.20
N ILE A 260 29.93 -2.70 -21.35
CA ILE A 260 28.90 -2.35 -22.35
C ILE A 260 28.04 -1.21 -21.81
N LEU A 261 27.58 -1.33 -20.56
CA LEU A 261 26.60 -0.41 -19.99
C LEU A 261 27.22 0.79 -19.24
N GLN A 262 28.49 0.73 -18.83
CA GLN A 262 29.13 1.78 -18.02
C GLN A 262 29.00 3.18 -18.66
N LYS A 263 29.22 3.30 -19.98
CA LYS A 263 29.13 4.59 -20.69
C LYS A 263 27.73 5.19 -20.57
N GLN A 264 26.70 4.38 -20.77
CA GLN A 264 25.32 4.84 -20.74
C GLN A 264 24.82 5.09 -19.32
N MET A 265 25.20 4.23 -18.36
CA MET A 265 24.85 4.40 -16.96
C MET A 265 25.36 5.74 -16.39
N ARG A 266 26.54 6.20 -16.81
CA ARG A 266 27.08 7.53 -16.47
C ARG A 266 26.25 8.71 -17.02
N ARG A 267 25.57 8.52 -18.15
CA ARG A 267 24.66 9.52 -18.73
C ARG A 267 23.30 9.52 -18.05
N VAL A 268 22.87 8.38 -17.50
CA VAL A 268 21.56 8.25 -16.85
C VAL A 268 21.62 8.71 -15.39
N VAL A 269 22.57 8.22 -14.60
CA VAL A 269 22.58 8.47 -13.15
C VAL A 269 23.01 9.91 -12.83
N THR A 270 22.30 10.54 -11.90
CA THR A 270 22.71 11.81 -11.29
C THR A 270 22.73 11.66 -9.77
N LEU A 271 23.93 11.74 -9.19
CA LEU A 271 24.12 11.80 -7.74
C LEU A 271 24.41 13.21 -7.24
N ALA A 272 24.64 14.15 -8.17
CA ALA A 272 24.88 15.55 -7.84
C ALA A 272 23.67 16.17 -7.13
N THR A 273 23.94 16.77 -5.98
CA THR A 273 22.92 17.40 -5.15
C THR A 273 22.47 18.70 -5.77
N GLY A 274 21.17 18.96 -5.73
CA GLY A 274 20.60 20.21 -6.22
C GLY A 274 21.01 21.43 -5.40
N ALA A 275 20.91 22.61 -6.02
CA ALA A 275 21.21 23.88 -5.35
C ALA A 275 20.17 24.24 -4.27
N HIS A 276 18.93 23.76 -4.43
CA HIS A 276 17.82 24.07 -3.53
C HIS A 276 17.48 22.88 -2.63
N ARG A 277 17.72 23.03 -1.32
CA ARG A 277 17.46 21.99 -0.31
C ARG A 277 16.27 22.37 0.55
N HIS A 278 15.09 21.93 0.14
CA HIS A 278 13.88 22.08 0.95
C HIS A 278 13.76 20.91 1.94
N PHE A 279 14.03 21.15 3.22
CA PHE A 279 13.97 20.12 4.26
C PHE A 279 12.59 19.45 4.37
N LEU A 280 11.52 20.17 4.01
CA LEU A 280 10.17 19.61 3.87
C LEU A 280 10.10 18.42 2.92
N ALA A 281 10.92 18.37 1.86
CA ALA A 281 10.95 17.24 0.94
C ALA A 281 11.48 15.97 1.63
N LEU A 282 12.51 16.11 2.48
CA LEU A 282 13.04 15.02 3.32
C LEU A 282 12.00 14.56 4.36
N ILE A 283 11.28 15.49 4.99
CA ILE A 283 10.21 15.14 5.93
C ILE A 283 9.07 14.40 5.21
N LYS A 284 8.70 14.82 3.99
CA LYS A 284 7.62 14.17 3.23
C LYS A 284 8.02 12.81 2.67
N ASP A 285 9.26 12.66 2.23
CA ASP A 285 9.84 11.42 1.72
C ASP A 285 11.19 11.13 2.42
N PRO A 286 11.19 10.33 3.50
CA PRO A 286 12.37 10.04 4.32
C PRO A 286 13.57 9.45 3.58
N GLN A 287 13.34 8.80 2.43
CA GLN A 287 14.38 8.11 1.68
C GLN A 287 14.96 8.96 0.54
N SER A 288 14.40 10.16 0.31
CA SER A 288 14.73 11.01 -0.82
C SER A 288 16.13 11.62 -0.75
N LEU A 289 16.67 11.92 -1.93
CA LEU A 289 17.83 12.78 -2.11
C LEU A 289 17.37 14.17 -2.60
N PRO A 290 18.07 15.26 -2.24
CA PRO A 290 17.76 16.61 -2.69
C PRO A 290 18.30 16.78 -4.11
N LEU A 291 17.62 16.17 -5.07
CA LEU A 291 17.93 16.29 -6.49
C LEU A 291 17.10 17.43 -7.09
N ASP A 292 17.68 18.20 -8.01
CA ASP A 292 16.96 19.23 -8.77
C ASP A 292 16.01 18.56 -9.78
N ILE A 293 14.80 18.23 -9.31
CA ILE A 293 13.76 17.54 -10.08
C ILE A 293 12.64 18.55 -10.41
N PRO A 294 12.24 18.69 -11.69
CA PRO A 294 11.11 19.54 -12.06
C PRO A 294 9.78 19.01 -11.48
N ILE A 295 8.81 19.91 -11.40
CA ILE A 295 7.47 19.59 -10.90
C ILE A 295 6.71 18.85 -12.01
N GLN A 296 6.10 17.70 -11.69
CA GLN A 296 5.28 16.97 -12.66
C GLN A 296 4.01 17.75 -13.04
N PRO A 297 3.48 17.58 -14.27
CA PRO A 297 2.28 18.28 -14.74
C PRO A 297 1.07 18.15 -13.82
N GLU A 298 0.81 16.95 -13.28
CA GLU A 298 -0.32 16.67 -12.38
C GLU A 298 -0.19 17.47 -11.09
N ASN A 299 1.03 17.55 -10.58
CA ASN A 299 1.35 18.25 -9.35
C ASN A 299 1.33 19.78 -9.53
N TYR A 300 1.68 20.26 -10.72
CA TYR A 300 1.51 21.67 -11.10
C TYR A 300 0.04 22.05 -11.19
N VAL A 301 -0.78 21.24 -11.87
CA VAL A 301 -2.23 21.45 -11.98
C VAL A 301 -2.89 21.41 -10.61
N LYS A 302 -2.57 20.43 -9.76
CA LYS A 302 -3.06 20.38 -8.37
C LYS A 302 -2.69 21.61 -7.56
N LYS A 303 -1.46 22.13 -7.71
CA LYS A 303 -1.03 23.37 -7.03
C LYS A 303 -1.86 24.57 -7.47
N LYS A 304 -2.21 24.66 -8.76
CA LYS A 304 -3.08 25.72 -9.29
C LYS A 304 -4.53 25.56 -8.82
N ILE A 305 -5.06 24.34 -8.82
CA ILE A 305 -6.40 24.02 -8.29
C ILE A 305 -6.49 24.38 -6.80
N LYS A 306 -5.49 24.02 -5.99
CA LYS A 306 -5.48 24.36 -4.55
C LYS A 306 -5.62 25.87 -4.33
N LYS A 307 -4.89 26.69 -5.10
CA LYS A 307 -5.00 28.16 -5.04
C LYS A 307 -6.38 28.67 -5.48
N GLY A 308 -6.97 28.05 -6.51
CA GLY A 308 -8.30 28.40 -7.00
C GLY A 308 -9.47 27.92 -6.13
N LEU A 309 -9.25 26.88 -5.30
CA LEU A 309 -10.27 26.31 -4.43
C LEU A 309 -10.59 27.20 -3.23
N MET A 310 -9.58 27.89 -2.68
CA MET A 310 -9.70 28.73 -1.48
C MET A 310 -10.90 29.70 -1.48
N PRO A 311 -11.17 30.47 -2.54
CA PRO A 311 -12.32 31.39 -2.56
C PRO A 311 -13.69 30.70 -2.74
N ILE A 312 -13.73 29.41 -3.10
CA ILE A 312 -14.96 28.67 -3.45
C ILE A 312 -15.50 27.86 -2.27
N ILE A 313 -14.70 27.67 -1.22
CA ILE A 313 -15.08 26.83 -0.07
C ILE A 313 -16.13 27.57 0.78
N VAL A 314 -17.37 27.07 0.77
CA VAL A 314 -18.49 27.58 1.57
C VAL A 314 -18.52 26.96 2.98
N ASN A 315 -18.01 25.73 3.13
CA ASN A 315 -18.00 25.02 4.40
C ASN A 315 -16.96 25.63 5.37
N LYS A 316 -17.42 26.14 6.51
CA LYS A 316 -16.59 26.83 7.50
C LYS A 316 -15.50 25.95 8.09
N ASP A 317 -15.79 24.69 8.38
CA ASP A 317 -14.84 23.73 8.96
C ASP A 317 -13.67 23.45 8.00
N ILE A 318 -13.98 23.37 6.70
CA ILE A 318 -12.95 23.21 5.66
C ILE A 318 -12.19 24.51 5.44
N GLN A 319 -12.86 25.67 5.54
CA GLN A 319 -12.24 26.98 5.33
C GLN A 319 -11.15 27.28 6.36
N GLN A 320 -11.35 26.87 7.62
CA GLN A 320 -10.35 27.00 8.69
C GLN A 320 -9.03 26.29 8.35
N LEU A 321 -9.09 25.20 7.56
CA LEU A 321 -7.92 24.47 7.11
C LEU A 321 -7.13 25.21 6.02
N PHE A 322 -7.55 26.37 5.51
CA PHE A 322 -6.85 27.09 4.43
C PHE A 322 -6.64 28.56 4.79
N THR A 323 -6.26 28.83 6.04
CA THR A 323 -6.00 30.19 6.54
C THR A 323 -4.51 30.53 6.49
N LEU A 324 -4.17 31.82 6.49
CA LEU A 324 -2.77 32.27 6.56
C LEU A 324 -2.08 31.74 7.83
N ASP A 325 -2.80 31.65 8.94
CA ASP A 325 -2.29 31.11 10.20
C ASP A 325 -1.90 29.63 10.07
N THR A 326 -2.63 28.85 9.25
CA THR A 326 -2.24 27.45 8.97
C THR A 326 -0.96 27.33 8.15
N ASP A 327 -0.68 28.25 7.23
CA ASP A 327 0.56 28.25 6.47
C ASP A 327 1.75 28.69 7.35
N ILE A 328 1.55 29.64 8.27
CA ILE A 328 2.57 30.03 9.27
C ILE A 328 2.86 28.86 10.23
N ALA A 329 1.82 28.19 10.71
CA ALA A 329 1.95 27.01 11.55
C ALA A 329 2.65 25.86 10.80
N HIS A 330 2.41 25.73 9.50
CA HIS A 330 3.11 24.77 8.63
C HIS A 330 4.62 25.03 8.63
N ASP A 331 5.03 26.26 8.29
CA ASP A 331 6.45 26.61 8.20
C ASP A 331 7.16 26.48 9.56
N THR A 332 6.49 26.88 10.64
CA THR A 332 6.99 26.74 12.02
C THR A 332 7.23 25.28 12.38
N LEU A 333 6.27 24.39 12.08
CA LEU A 333 6.43 22.94 12.34
C LEU A 333 7.60 22.36 11.55
N VAL A 334 7.81 22.77 10.30
CA VAL A 334 8.93 22.31 9.48
C VAL A 334 10.26 22.77 10.07
N GLU A 335 10.33 24.01 10.54
CA GLU A 335 11.51 24.55 11.20
C GLU A 335 11.84 23.78 12.48
N ASP A 336 10.85 23.54 13.35
CA ASP A 336 11.03 22.78 14.58
C ASP A 336 11.52 21.35 14.31
N LEU A 337 10.92 20.66 13.34
CA LEU A 337 11.34 19.31 12.94
C LEU A 337 12.76 19.29 12.36
N SER A 338 13.21 20.39 11.75
CA SER A 338 14.57 20.49 11.19
C SER A 338 15.67 20.66 12.24
N ARG A 339 15.31 21.12 13.44
CA ARG A 339 16.26 21.32 14.55
C ARG A 339 16.61 20.03 15.29
N ILE A 340 15.82 18.96 15.12
CA ILE A 340 16.00 17.67 15.80
C ILE A 340 17.32 17.00 15.38
N LYS A 341 18.18 16.67 16.35
CA LYS A 341 19.46 15.97 16.16
C LYS A 341 19.63 14.81 17.16
N PRO A 342 20.06 13.61 16.73
CA PRO A 342 20.32 13.21 15.34
C PRO A 342 19.04 13.18 14.50
N CYS A 343 19.16 13.46 13.19
CA CYS A 343 17.99 13.51 12.31
C CYS A 343 17.53 12.09 12.00
N ASN A 344 16.30 11.76 12.38
CA ASN A 344 15.63 10.52 11.98
C ASN A 344 14.45 10.83 11.05
N PRO A 345 14.65 10.90 9.72
CA PRO A 345 13.59 11.35 8.82
C PRO A 345 12.33 10.46 8.82
N LYS A 346 12.43 9.17 9.18
CA LYS A 346 11.24 8.31 9.36
C LYS A 346 10.39 8.78 10.54
N LEU A 347 11.02 9.18 11.64
CA LEU A 347 10.33 9.77 12.79
C LEU A 347 9.73 11.12 12.42
N LEU A 348 10.51 12.00 11.77
CA LEU A 348 10.03 13.32 11.35
C LEU A 348 8.81 13.24 10.42
N ASN A 349 8.85 12.33 9.44
CA ASN A 349 7.71 12.06 8.56
C ASN A 349 6.47 11.62 9.32
N LYS A 350 6.65 10.75 10.31
CA LYS A 350 5.54 10.24 11.12
C LYS A 350 4.96 11.33 12.01
N LEU A 351 5.79 12.15 12.66
CA LEU A 351 5.34 13.32 13.43
C LEU A 351 4.59 14.30 12.53
N TYR A 352 5.17 14.65 11.38
CA TYR A 352 4.53 15.52 10.40
C TYR A 352 3.19 14.95 9.90
N ALA A 353 3.12 13.67 9.54
CA ALA A 353 1.92 13.04 8.99
C ALA A 353 0.78 12.83 10.01
N LEU A 354 1.11 12.83 11.30
CA LEU A 354 0.15 12.74 12.41
C LEU A 354 -0.30 14.12 12.91
N SER A 355 0.43 15.19 12.58
CA SER A 355 0.02 16.57 12.88
C SER A 355 -1.23 17.02 12.11
N ASN A 356 -1.88 18.08 12.57
CA ASN A 356 -3.01 18.73 11.87
C ASN A 356 -2.68 19.13 10.44
N ILE A 357 -1.48 19.67 10.25
CA ILE A 357 -0.95 20.05 8.95
C ILE A 357 -0.79 18.81 8.04
N GLY A 358 -0.30 17.70 8.59
CA GLY A 358 -0.22 16.42 7.89
C GLY A 358 -1.58 15.88 7.47
N LEU A 359 -2.60 16.04 8.33
CA LEU A 359 -3.99 15.68 8.02
C LEU A 359 -4.55 16.58 6.90
N GLN A 360 -4.40 17.90 6.98
CA GLN A 360 -4.77 18.84 5.91
C GLN A 360 -4.10 18.48 4.56
N VAL A 361 -2.81 18.10 4.60
CA VAL A 361 -2.09 17.63 3.41
C VAL A 361 -2.64 16.31 2.87
N LYS A 362 -3.16 15.41 3.72
CA LYS A 362 -3.85 14.19 3.27
C LYS A 362 -5.14 14.50 2.50
N TRP A 363 -5.89 15.52 2.91
CA TRP A 363 -7.11 15.95 2.23
C TRP A 363 -6.80 16.64 0.90
N THR A 364 -5.63 17.25 0.78
CA THR A 364 -5.15 17.95 -0.42
C THR A 364 -4.18 17.13 -1.27
N LYS A 365 -4.14 15.79 -1.07
CA LYS A 365 -3.06 14.90 -1.50
C LYS A 365 -2.58 15.13 -2.96
N GLY A 366 -1.36 15.67 -3.05
CA GLY A 366 -0.48 15.64 -4.23
C GLY A 366 0.94 15.35 -3.76
N GLN A 367 1.50 14.21 -4.17
CA GLN A 367 2.90 13.90 -3.96
C GLN A 367 3.67 14.20 -5.26
N TYR A 368 4.63 15.11 -5.13
CA TYR A 368 5.70 15.48 -6.07
C TYR A 368 6.74 14.34 -6.07
N THR A 369 7.33 13.88 -7.18
CA THR A 369 8.31 14.53 -8.07
C THR A 369 8.55 13.65 -9.32
N GLY A 370 9.10 14.22 -10.41
CA GLY A 370 9.59 13.46 -11.56
C GLY A 370 10.26 14.35 -12.62
N ARG A 371 11.36 13.89 -13.22
CA ARG A 371 12.21 14.64 -14.17
C ARG A 371 11.78 14.40 -15.63
N TYR A 372 12.12 15.35 -16.50
CA TYR A 372 12.22 15.14 -17.95
C TYR A 372 13.69 14.97 -18.34
N LEU A 373 13.95 14.03 -19.24
CA LEU A 373 15.28 13.69 -19.74
C LEU A 373 15.98 14.93 -20.31
N GLN A 374 17.03 15.37 -19.62
CA GLN A 374 18.00 16.32 -20.15
C GLN A 374 19.36 15.64 -20.16
N ASN A 375 20.20 15.98 -21.15
CA ASN A 375 21.56 15.49 -21.23
C ASN A 375 22.33 15.82 -19.94
N LYS A 376 22.54 14.80 -19.11
CA LYS A 376 23.25 14.91 -17.84
C LYS A 376 24.75 14.85 -18.08
N ARG A 377 25.49 15.64 -17.30
CA ARG A 377 26.95 15.56 -17.24
C ARG A 377 27.35 14.44 -16.27
N PRO A 378 28.43 13.70 -16.55
CA PRO A 378 28.94 12.68 -15.64
C PRO A 378 29.28 13.30 -14.28
N SER A 379 28.78 12.70 -13.20
CA SER A 379 28.99 13.17 -11.84
C SER A 379 30.22 12.48 -11.21
N PRO A 380 31.16 13.23 -10.57
CA PRO A 380 32.37 12.66 -9.97
C PRO A 380 32.09 11.58 -8.92
N GLU A 381 30.94 11.64 -8.27
CA GLU A 381 30.43 10.67 -7.30
C GLU A 381 30.30 9.24 -7.88
N CYS A 382 30.18 9.10 -9.20
CA CYS A 382 30.14 7.79 -9.86
C CYS A 382 31.48 7.05 -9.78
N GLU A 383 32.62 7.76 -9.75
CA GLU A 383 33.93 7.11 -9.55
C GLU A 383 34.15 6.69 -8.10
N GLU A 384 33.68 7.51 -7.15
CA GLU A 384 33.68 7.15 -5.72
C GLU A 384 32.81 5.91 -5.47
N LEU A 385 31.61 5.85 -6.08
CA LEU A 385 30.73 4.68 -5.98
C LEU A 385 31.37 3.41 -6.55
N LYS A 386 32.12 3.52 -7.66
CA LYS A 386 32.78 2.37 -8.30
C LYS A 386 33.85 1.73 -7.41
N THR A 387 34.59 2.56 -6.67
CA THR A 387 35.70 2.13 -5.80
C THR A 387 35.26 1.82 -4.37
N THR A 388 34.00 2.07 -4.04
CA THR A 388 33.45 1.89 -2.69
C THR A 388 33.38 0.40 -2.27
N PRO A 389 33.94 0.03 -1.11
CA PRO A 389 33.90 -1.35 -0.61
C PRO A 389 32.52 -1.75 -0.04
N CYS A 390 31.80 -0.82 0.60
CA CYS A 390 30.49 -1.08 1.22
C CYS A 390 29.45 -0.05 0.78
N ILE A 391 28.40 -0.51 0.10
CA ILE A 391 27.33 0.39 -0.40
C ILE A 391 26.55 1.02 0.74
N THR A 392 26.35 0.32 1.85
CA THR A 392 25.64 0.87 3.02
C THR A 392 26.34 2.11 3.55
N THR A 393 27.65 2.03 3.78
CA THR A 393 28.44 3.17 4.29
C THR A 393 28.43 4.33 3.30
N TYR A 394 28.61 4.05 2.00
CA TYR A 394 28.53 5.10 0.98
C TYR A 394 27.14 5.72 0.88
N THR A 395 26.07 4.93 0.97
CA THR A 395 24.70 5.44 0.95
C THR A 395 24.45 6.40 2.12
N GLN A 396 24.92 6.04 3.32
CA GLN A 396 24.84 6.89 4.50
C GLN A 396 25.59 8.21 4.28
N LEU A 397 26.85 8.13 3.87
CA LEU A 397 27.68 9.32 3.59
C LEU A 397 27.08 10.19 2.49
N LEU A 398 26.53 9.60 1.44
CA LEU A 398 25.87 10.31 0.36
C LEU A 398 24.67 11.09 0.88
N ARG A 399 23.82 10.49 1.72
CA ARG A 399 22.67 11.18 2.33
C ARG A 399 23.09 12.33 3.23
N GLU A 400 24.09 12.10 4.08
CA GLU A 400 24.59 13.12 5.02
C GLU A 400 25.24 14.29 4.29
N ARG A 401 26.06 14.02 3.25
CA ARG A 401 26.63 15.07 2.39
C ARG A 401 25.54 15.81 1.62
N ALA A 402 24.53 15.09 1.13
CA ALA A 402 23.45 15.66 0.34
C ALA A 402 22.56 16.62 1.12
N TRP A 403 22.19 16.23 2.34
CA TRP A 403 21.32 17.02 3.19
C TRP A 403 22.06 17.89 4.21
N GLN A 404 23.38 17.75 4.34
CA GLN A 404 24.21 18.43 5.36
C GLN A 404 23.75 18.18 6.80
N VAL A 405 23.21 16.98 7.07
CA VAL A 405 22.70 16.60 8.39
C VAL A 405 23.10 15.16 8.68
N THR A 406 23.51 14.89 9.92
CA THR A 406 23.77 13.53 10.43
C THR A 406 22.46 12.76 10.54
N MET A 407 22.37 11.61 9.87
CA MET A 407 21.12 10.85 9.75
C MET A 407 21.18 9.49 10.45
N GLU A 408 20.07 9.02 11.00
CA GLU A 408 19.98 7.69 11.59
C GLU A 408 18.68 6.96 11.22
N GLY A 409 18.73 5.62 11.26
CA GLY A 409 17.54 4.76 11.15
C GLY A 409 16.95 4.56 9.75
N ILE A 410 17.59 5.09 8.70
CA ILE A 410 17.09 4.99 7.32
C ILE A 410 17.91 4.06 6.46
N THR A 411 19.24 4.20 6.49
CA THR A 411 20.13 3.45 5.60
C THR A 411 20.18 1.98 5.97
N MET A 412 19.82 1.12 5.03
CA MET A 412 19.82 -0.34 5.21
C MET A 412 20.64 -1.01 4.12
N THR A 413 21.38 -2.07 4.48
CA THR A 413 22.23 -2.78 3.52
C THR A 413 21.38 -3.44 2.42
N PRO A 414 21.80 -3.34 1.15
CA PRO A 414 21.09 -3.99 0.05
C PRO A 414 21.18 -5.52 0.20
N GLN A 415 20.07 -6.23 -0.06
CA GLN A 415 19.97 -7.69 0.10
C GLN A 415 21.05 -8.45 -0.69
N GLN A 416 21.42 -7.91 -1.85
CA GLN A 416 22.44 -8.43 -2.77
C GLN A 416 23.85 -8.42 -2.16
N GLU A 417 24.12 -7.57 -1.16
CA GLU A 417 25.40 -7.59 -0.41
C GLU A 417 25.31 -8.40 0.87
N GLN A 418 24.12 -8.48 1.48
CA GLN A 418 23.92 -9.20 2.74
C GLN A 418 24.05 -10.72 2.58
N THR A 419 23.61 -11.24 1.45
CA THR A 419 23.47 -12.69 1.24
C THR A 419 24.10 -13.13 -0.06
N ARG A 420 24.71 -14.32 -0.04
CA ARG A 420 25.21 -15.02 -1.23
C ARG A 420 24.70 -16.44 -1.19
N LEU A 421 24.25 -16.94 -2.34
CA LEU A 421 23.88 -18.34 -2.49
C LEU A 421 25.15 -19.15 -2.79
N ILE A 422 25.48 -20.09 -1.91
CA ILE A 422 26.65 -20.96 -2.06
C ILE A 422 26.18 -22.40 -1.76
N PRO A 423 26.58 -23.39 -2.58
CA PRO A 423 26.31 -24.79 -2.27
C PRO A 423 26.88 -25.18 -0.90
N TRP A 424 26.15 -25.99 -0.14
CA TRP A 424 26.49 -26.28 1.25
C TRP A 424 27.86 -26.95 1.39
N GLU A 425 28.17 -27.85 0.47
CA GLU A 425 29.44 -28.57 0.35
C GLU A 425 30.66 -27.64 0.14
N HIS A 426 30.45 -26.42 -0.33
CA HIS A 426 31.51 -25.44 -0.57
C HIS A 426 31.71 -24.47 0.60
N LEU A 427 30.95 -24.59 1.69
CA LEU A 427 31.10 -23.72 2.85
C LEU A 427 32.22 -24.19 3.78
N THR A 428 33.05 -23.25 4.21
CA THR A 428 34.01 -23.49 5.30
C THR A 428 33.29 -23.67 6.64
N SER A 429 33.94 -24.32 7.61
CA SER A 429 33.43 -24.52 8.97
C SER A 429 33.06 -23.20 9.70
N TYR A 430 33.70 -22.09 9.33
CA TYR A 430 33.35 -20.77 9.85
C TYR A 430 32.12 -20.18 9.17
N GLN A 431 32.02 -20.30 7.84
CA GLN A 431 30.88 -19.77 7.07
C GLN A 431 29.58 -20.52 7.39
N SER A 432 29.64 -21.83 7.63
CA SER A 432 28.45 -22.65 7.95
C SER A 432 27.76 -22.17 9.23
N LYS A 433 28.50 -21.65 10.22
CA LYS A 433 27.94 -21.09 11.47
C LYS A 433 27.17 -19.78 11.27
N ARG A 434 27.37 -19.10 10.13
CA ARG A 434 26.74 -17.82 9.78
C ARG A 434 25.80 -17.95 8.56
N ALA A 435 25.58 -19.17 8.08
CA ALA A 435 24.76 -19.46 6.92
C ALA A 435 23.31 -19.75 7.33
N ILE A 436 22.38 -19.40 6.45
CA ILE A 436 21.00 -19.87 6.53
C ILE A 436 20.91 -21.11 5.66
N LEU A 437 20.63 -22.26 6.26
CA LEU A 437 20.49 -23.52 5.53
C LEU A 437 19.11 -23.57 4.87
N CYS A 438 19.09 -23.62 3.54
CA CYS A 438 17.90 -23.90 2.75
C CYS A 438 17.98 -25.34 2.23
N THR A 439 17.12 -26.23 2.73
CA THR A 439 17.03 -27.60 2.25
C THR A 439 15.87 -27.75 1.26
N GLU A 440 16.14 -28.30 0.08
CA GLU A 440 15.10 -28.72 -0.86
C GLU A 440 14.79 -30.21 -0.63
N GLN A 441 13.51 -30.53 -0.41
CA GLN A 441 13.05 -31.92 -0.44
C GLN A 441 12.59 -32.24 -1.87
N LYS A 442 13.22 -33.23 -2.50
CA LYS A 442 12.78 -33.71 -3.81
C LYS A 442 11.37 -34.30 -3.69
N SER A 443 10.43 -33.75 -4.46
CA SER A 443 9.10 -34.30 -4.66
C SER A 443 8.91 -34.63 -6.13
N HIS A 444 8.20 -35.72 -6.42
CA HIS A 444 7.78 -36.07 -7.77
C HIS A 444 6.58 -35.23 -8.25
N ALA A 445 5.93 -34.48 -7.35
CA ALA A 445 4.80 -33.62 -7.70
C ALA A 445 5.28 -32.33 -8.38
N HIS A 446 4.56 -31.89 -9.40
CA HIS A 446 4.88 -30.65 -10.09
C HIS A 446 4.61 -29.44 -9.18
N LYS A 447 5.59 -28.53 -9.07
CA LYS A 447 5.59 -27.37 -8.14
C LYS A 447 4.34 -26.47 -8.25
N GLN A 448 3.67 -26.47 -9.41
CA GLN A 448 2.49 -25.65 -9.68
C GLN A 448 1.14 -26.37 -9.46
N THR A 449 1.12 -27.68 -9.21
CA THR A 449 -0.14 -28.46 -9.22
C THR A 449 -0.51 -29.08 -7.89
N VAL A 450 0.41 -29.11 -6.90
CA VAL A 450 0.18 -29.73 -5.60
C VAL A 450 0.84 -28.90 -4.50
N ARG A 451 0.10 -28.66 -3.41
CA ARG A 451 0.66 -28.14 -2.16
C ARG A 451 1.33 -29.27 -1.39
N GLU A 452 2.61 -29.09 -1.10
CA GLU A 452 3.39 -30.01 -0.28
C GLU A 452 3.09 -29.87 1.22
N ARG A 453 3.73 -30.71 2.03
CA ARG A 453 3.49 -30.82 3.49
C ARG A 453 3.83 -29.55 4.27
N TYR A 454 4.71 -28.70 3.76
CA TYR A 454 5.20 -27.54 4.49
C TYR A 454 4.21 -26.37 4.47
N THR A 455 4.15 -25.66 5.58
CA THR A 455 3.40 -24.40 5.66
C THR A 455 4.21 -23.32 4.95
N PRO A 456 3.62 -22.55 4.02
CA PRO A 456 4.34 -21.47 3.36
C PRO A 456 4.76 -20.43 4.40
N TYR A 457 6.04 -20.05 4.36
CA TYR A 457 6.55 -18.93 5.13
C TYR A 457 6.22 -17.64 4.38
N PHE A 458 5.19 -16.96 4.84
CA PHE A 458 4.96 -15.57 4.49
C PHE A 458 5.62 -14.72 5.57
N GLU A 459 6.47 -13.76 5.17
CA GLU A 459 7.03 -12.78 6.10
C GLU A 459 5.92 -12.06 6.88
N SER A 460 6.26 -11.48 8.03
CA SER A 460 5.30 -10.67 8.79
C SER A 460 4.93 -9.42 8.00
N MET A 461 3.74 -9.42 7.38
CA MET A 461 3.08 -8.19 6.94
C MET A 461 2.64 -7.41 8.19
N THR A 462 3.60 -6.78 8.85
CA THR A 462 3.33 -5.94 10.02
C THR A 462 2.67 -4.65 9.54
N GLN A 463 1.37 -4.70 9.24
CA GLN A 463 0.53 -3.52 9.33
C GLN A 463 0.66 -3.07 10.79
N LEU A 464 1.24 -1.89 11.05
CA LEU A 464 1.44 -1.27 12.37
C LEU A 464 0.45 -1.81 13.42
N ARG A 465 0.85 -2.87 14.14
CA ARG A 465 0.09 -3.35 15.30
C ARG A 465 0.46 -2.42 16.44
N ALA A 466 -0.22 -1.26 16.51
CA ALA A 466 -0.42 -0.63 17.80
C ALA A 466 -1.02 -1.72 18.71
N LYS A 467 -0.43 -1.94 19.89
CA LYS A 467 -0.98 -2.86 20.88
C LYS A 467 -2.39 -2.35 21.13
N ARG A 468 -3.43 -3.09 20.74
CA ARG A 468 -4.81 -2.67 21.03
C ARG A 468 -4.93 -2.56 22.54
N ALA A 469 -5.03 -1.33 23.05
CA ALA A 469 -5.36 -1.10 24.44
C ALA A 469 -6.62 -1.91 24.76
N THR A 470 -6.58 -2.62 25.88
CA THR A 470 -7.58 -3.61 26.31
C THR A 470 -8.97 -3.01 26.60
N LEU A 471 -9.15 -1.70 26.45
CA LEU A 471 -10.37 -0.98 26.81
C LEU A 471 -11.07 -0.33 25.60
N LYS A 472 -12.25 -0.91 25.34
CA LYS A 472 -13.44 -0.46 24.62
C LYS A 472 -13.39 -0.28 23.09
N VAL A 473 -14.22 -1.13 22.49
CA VAL A 473 -14.72 -1.19 21.11
C VAL A 473 -15.61 0.03 20.85
N VAL A 474 -15.01 1.12 20.39
CA VAL A 474 -15.68 2.15 19.59
C VAL A 474 -14.73 2.44 18.44
N GLU A 475 -15.22 2.60 17.21
CA GLU A 475 -14.38 3.09 16.11
C GLU A 475 -13.86 4.48 16.49
N ILE A 476 -12.66 4.49 17.06
CA ILE A 476 -11.91 5.68 17.36
C ILE A 476 -11.64 6.35 16.01
N GLY A 477 -12.21 7.53 15.80
CA GLY A 477 -11.97 8.32 14.59
C GLY A 477 -10.47 8.40 14.27
N SER A 478 -10.14 8.51 12.99
CA SER A 478 -8.75 8.50 12.49
C SER A 478 -7.82 9.46 13.24
N ILE A 479 -8.37 10.52 13.81
CA ILE A 479 -7.68 11.55 14.57
C ILE A 479 -7.30 11.08 15.98
N ILE A 480 -8.24 10.53 16.76
CA ILE A 480 -7.93 9.99 18.10
C ILE A 480 -6.97 8.79 18.00
N SER A 481 -7.05 8.01 16.91
CA SER A 481 -6.05 6.97 16.61
C SER A 481 -4.66 7.58 16.33
N SER A 482 -4.61 8.74 15.66
CA SER A 482 -3.36 9.46 15.39
C SER A 482 -2.75 10.03 16.67
N ILE A 483 -3.58 10.56 17.59
CA ILE A 483 -3.16 11.04 18.91
C ILE A 483 -2.61 9.87 19.75
N LYS A 484 -3.31 8.73 19.80
CA LYS A 484 -2.81 7.53 20.49
C LYS A 484 -1.46 7.07 19.94
N GLN A 485 -1.28 7.10 18.62
CA GLN A 485 0.00 6.76 17.99
C GLN A 485 1.11 7.77 18.29
N LEU A 486 0.80 9.07 18.39
CA LEU A 486 1.74 10.10 18.84
C LEU A 486 2.16 9.87 20.29
N MET A 487 1.21 9.53 21.17
CA MET A 487 1.50 9.23 22.58
C MET A 487 2.31 7.93 22.75
N GLU A 488 2.02 6.89 21.97
CA GLU A 488 2.83 5.66 21.94
C GLU A 488 4.26 5.95 21.43
N LEU A 489 4.40 6.83 20.45
CA LEU A 489 5.71 7.27 19.97
C LEU A 489 6.47 8.03 21.07
N HIS A 490 5.80 8.93 21.80
CA HIS A 490 6.39 9.64 22.93
C HIS A 490 6.89 8.66 24.02
N GLY A 491 6.08 7.68 24.40
CA GLY A 491 6.48 6.65 25.37
C GLY A 491 7.68 5.81 24.89
N ARG A 492 7.77 5.52 23.58
CA ARG A 492 8.93 4.84 23.00
C ARG A 492 10.17 5.72 22.95
N VAL A 493 10.02 7.01 22.63
CA VAL A 493 11.11 8.01 22.62
C VAL A 493 11.68 8.23 24.02
N LEU A 494 10.85 8.18 25.06
CA LEU A 494 11.30 8.21 26.47
C LEU A 494 11.99 6.91 26.91
N ALA A 495 11.50 5.75 26.46
CA ALA A 495 12.05 4.44 26.83
C ALA A 495 13.37 4.11 26.09
N THR A 496 13.56 4.60 24.86
CA THR A 496 14.85 4.57 24.17
C THR A 496 15.59 5.88 24.45
N ALA A 497 16.46 5.88 25.46
CA ALA A 497 17.27 7.01 25.93
C ALA A 497 18.28 7.59 24.90
N TYR A 498 17.94 7.72 23.62
CA TYR A 498 18.90 7.90 22.54
C TYR A 498 18.67 9.07 21.57
N VAL A 499 17.65 9.93 21.72
CA VAL A 499 17.41 10.96 20.67
C VAL A 499 17.14 12.39 21.15
N VAL A 500 16.69 12.66 22.38
CA VAL A 500 16.38 14.05 22.78
C VAL A 500 16.52 14.23 24.30
N THR A 501 17.09 15.37 24.73
CA THR A 501 17.10 15.82 26.13
C THR A 501 15.68 16.09 26.66
N PRO A 502 15.39 15.83 27.95
CA PRO A 502 14.03 15.91 28.52
C PRO A 502 13.30 17.24 28.30
N ASP A 503 14.03 18.35 28.23
CA ASP A 503 13.46 19.70 28.16
C ASP A 503 12.99 20.11 26.75
N ASP A 504 13.53 19.50 25.69
CA ASP A 504 13.10 19.73 24.29
C ASP A 504 11.92 18.84 23.88
N ASN A 505 11.73 17.69 24.57
CA ASN A 505 10.67 16.71 24.29
C ASN A 505 9.26 17.25 24.54
N TYR A 506 9.08 18.04 25.60
CA TYR A 506 7.76 18.49 26.03
C TYR A 506 7.20 19.52 25.05
N ASN A 507 8.02 20.49 24.62
CA ASN A 507 7.57 21.63 23.85
C ASN A 507 7.20 21.33 22.38
N ILE A 508 7.85 20.37 21.71
CA ILE A 508 7.57 20.05 20.30
C ILE A 508 6.33 19.15 20.20
N VAL A 509 6.20 18.18 21.12
CA VAL A 509 5.04 17.28 21.20
C VAL A 509 3.83 18.03 21.77
N LEU A 510 3.99 18.87 22.81
CA LEU A 510 2.92 19.76 23.25
C LEU A 510 2.54 20.74 22.16
N ARG A 511 3.44 21.41 21.43
CA ARG A 511 3.02 22.34 20.37
C ARG A 511 2.28 21.64 19.22
N ALA A 512 2.70 20.43 18.86
CA ALA A 512 1.95 19.59 17.91
C ALA A 512 0.56 19.18 18.43
N MET A 513 0.37 19.12 19.76
CA MET A 513 -0.90 18.86 20.45
C MET A 513 -1.70 20.14 20.79
N GLN A 514 -1.05 21.29 21.02
CA GLN A 514 -1.63 22.54 21.53
C GLN A 514 -2.46 23.22 20.45
N VAL A 515 -1.97 23.17 19.20
CA VAL A 515 -2.73 23.59 18.01
C VAL A 515 -4.02 22.75 17.81
N TRP A 516 -4.18 21.64 18.54
CA TRP A 516 -5.37 20.79 18.51
C TRP A 516 -6.43 21.17 19.54
N VAL A 517 -6.00 21.60 20.73
CA VAL A 517 -6.89 21.99 21.83
C VAL A 517 -7.61 23.30 21.50
N ASP A 518 -6.91 24.24 20.87
CA ASP A 518 -7.47 25.55 20.55
C ASP A 518 -8.50 25.54 19.41
N VAL A 519 -8.52 24.49 18.56
CA VAL A 519 -9.36 24.45 17.34
C VAL A 519 -10.65 23.63 17.51
N ASN A 520 -10.73 22.70 18.47
CA ASN A 520 -11.82 21.72 18.55
C ASN A 520 -12.71 21.79 19.80
N GLU A 521 -12.64 22.87 20.59
CA GLU A 521 -13.48 23.07 21.79
C GLU A 521 -13.63 21.81 22.67
N LEU A 522 -12.54 21.06 22.90
CA LEU A 522 -12.53 19.96 23.88
C LEU A 522 -12.42 20.51 25.31
N ASN A 523 -13.28 21.47 25.65
CA ASN A 523 -13.37 22.06 26.99
C ASN A 523 -13.92 21.09 28.04
N GLU A 524 -14.46 19.93 27.65
CA GLU A 524 -15.03 18.97 28.60
C GLU A 524 -14.04 17.92 29.13
N THR A 525 -12.82 17.82 28.60
CA THR A 525 -11.85 16.80 29.08
C THR A 525 -10.53 17.35 29.59
N VAL A 526 -10.13 18.57 29.21
CA VAL A 526 -8.99 19.26 29.82
C VAL A 526 -9.35 20.75 29.91
N PRO A 527 -9.55 21.32 31.10
CA PRO A 527 -9.85 22.74 31.24
C PRO A 527 -8.76 23.60 30.60
N SER A 528 -9.16 24.67 29.93
CA SER A 528 -8.30 25.68 29.29
C SER A 528 -7.32 26.40 30.25
N THR A 529 -7.37 26.08 31.55
CA THR A 529 -6.48 26.57 32.60
C THR A 529 -5.46 25.55 33.09
N THR A 530 -5.36 24.38 32.45
CA THR A 530 -4.49 23.29 32.93
C THR A 530 -3.02 23.68 32.75
N THR A 531 -2.32 23.85 33.87
CA THR A 531 -0.90 24.22 33.90
C THR A 531 -0.02 23.05 33.46
N GLU A 532 1.19 23.34 32.98
CA GLU A 532 2.19 22.35 32.53
C GLU A 532 2.41 21.22 33.56
N THR A 533 2.26 21.56 34.84
CA THR A 533 2.43 20.65 35.99
C THR A 533 1.25 19.68 36.14
N GLU A 534 0.02 20.12 35.87
CA GLU A 534 -1.20 19.31 35.99
C GLU A 534 -1.34 18.29 34.83
N LEU A 535 -0.89 18.68 33.63
CA LEU A 535 -0.76 17.78 32.48
C LEU A 535 0.27 16.67 32.74
N LYS A 536 1.41 17.00 33.38
CA LYS A 536 2.40 16.03 33.84
C LYS A 536 1.81 14.99 34.80
N VAL A 537 1.03 15.43 35.79
CA VAL A 537 0.39 14.55 36.78
C VAL A 537 -0.68 13.65 36.15
N MET A 538 -1.50 14.15 35.23
CA MET A 538 -2.46 13.32 34.48
C MET A 538 -1.77 12.23 33.64
N LEU A 539 -0.66 12.59 32.99
CA LEU A 539 0.12 11.65 32.17
C LEU A 539 0.81 10.57 33.01
N GLU A 540 1.27 10.91 34.21
CA GLU A 540 1.88 9.96 35.16
C GLU A 540 0.86 9.03 35.83
N THR A 541 -0.38 9.50 36.05
CA THR A 541 -1.43 8.73 36.73
C THR A 541 -2.24 7.82 35.79
N THR A 542 -2.38 8.16 34.50
CA THR A 542 -3.24 7.40 33.57
C THR A 542 -2.59 6.11 33.04
N PHE A 543 -1.27 5.95 33.15
CA PHE A 543 -0.54 4.82 32.51
C PHE A 543 0.41 4.07 33.46
N ARG A 544 0.12 4.06 34.76
CA ARG A 544 0.88 3.23 35.71
C ARG A 544 0.46 1.75 35.77
N ASP A 545 -0.51 1.32 34.96
CA ASP A 545 -0.94 -0.09 34.82
C ASP A 545 -0.85 -0.62 33.38
#